data_AF-A0A1G5U3C7-F1
#
_entry.id   AF-A0A1G5U3C7-F1
#
_cell.length_a   1.000
_cell.length_b   1.000
_cell.length_c   1.000
_cell.angle_alpha   90.00
_cell.angle_beta   90.00
_cell.angle_gamma   90.00
#
_symmetry.space_group_name_H-M   'P 1'
#
loop_
_entity.id
_entity.type
_entity.pdbx_description
1 polymer ?
#
loop_
_entity_poly.entity_id
_entity_poly.type
_entity_poly.pdbx_seq_one_letter_code
_entity_poly.pdbx_strand_id
1 'polypeptide(L)'
;MRKIAKLAALVLAAMAAATQAVWDGSKWVMKSLFAPPQPVGVEVGDAMDAVAARAAAPVTPSQPAARDTVTPAPAPAPKSETAPKAAATAKVVELDPVLAKGKAAYAFACALATLGDEPPTEGLNEAEIAWLNSLNTMEMMHIWRGGPMQAGAHMLGIKAIPGLPLCPTLSEYRHILGSAAQVTPRQREEIAEYNATLDQAFEDMISDPGFQLKQGI
;
A
#
# COMPACT_ATOMS: atom_id res chain seq x y z
N MET A 1 20.68 -5.39 -40.87
CA MET A 1 19.65 -4.91 -39.91
C MET A 1 18.88 -6.01 -39.17
N ARG A 2 18.45 -7.12 -39.82
CA ARG A 2 17.68 -8.19 -39.13
C ARG A 2 18.38 -8.86 -37.93
N LYS A 3 19.72 -8.87 -37.88
CA LYS A 3 20.48 -9.46 -36.75
C LYS A 3 20.49 -8.55 -35.52
N ILE A 4 20.54 -7.23 -35.69
CA ILE A 4 20.51 -6.23 -34.60
C ILE A 4 19.13 -6.24 -33.92
N ALA A 5 18.04 -6.31 -34.70
CA ALA A 5 16.69 -6.40 -34.16
C ALA A 5 16.46 -7.66 -33.29
N LYS A 6 17.09 -8.79 -33.65
CA LYS A 6 17.01 -10.03 -32.86
C LYS A 6 17.78 -9.92 -31.55
N LEU A 7 18.93 -9.25 -31.56
CA LEU A 7 19.75 -9.06 -30.37
C LEU A 7 19.06 -8.10 -29.38
N ALA A 8 18.47 -7.00 -29.88
CA ALA A 8 17.68 -6.09 -29.06
C ALA A 8 16.44 -6.76 -28.43
N ALA A 9 15.73 -7.63 -29.18
CA ALA A 9 14.60 -8.38 -28.64
C ALA A 9 15.02 -9.37 -27.54
N LEU A 10 16.20 -9.99 -27.69
CA LEU A 10 16.72 -10.94 -26.69
C LEU A 10 17.17 -10.23 -25.41
N VAL A 11 17.80 -9.06 -25.54
CA VAL A 11 18.16 -8.21 -24.39
C VAL A 11 16.91 -7.73 -23.64
N LEU A 12 15.88 -7.27 -24.35
CA LEU A 12 14.61 -6.86 -23.73
C LEU A 12 13.91 -8.03 -23.02
N ALA A 13 13.92 -9.23 -23.62
CA ALA A 13 13.35 -10.42 -22.99
C ALA A 13 14.14 -10.84 -21.73
N ALA A 14 15.47 -10.74 -21.76
CA ALA A 14 16.32 -11.04 -20.60
C ALA A 14 16.09 -10.05 -19.46
N MET A 15 15.94 -8.76 -19.76
CA MET A 15 15.63 -7.75 -18.74
C MET A 15 14.24 -7.94 -18.13
N ALA A 16 13.25 -8.34 -18.93
CA ALA A 16 11.90 -8.65 -18.43
C ALA A 16 11.87 -9.88 -17.51
N ALA A 17 12.67 -10.91 -17.80
CA ALA A 17 12.79 -12.08 -16.93
C ALA A 17 13.52 -11.73 -15.61
N ALA A 18 14.54 -10.87 -15.67
CA ALA A 18 15.27 -10.42 -14.49
C ALA A 18 14.39 -9.61 -13.53
N THR A 19 13.52 -8.74 -14.04
CA THR A 19 12.58 -7.98 -13.19
C THR A 19 11.53 -8.88 -12.55
N GLN A 20 11.08 -9.94 -13.23
CA GLN A 20 10.20 -10.96 -12.65
C GLN A 20 10.88 -11.72 -11.51
N ALA A 21 12.14 -12.11 -11.67
CA ALA A 21 12.91 -12.79 -10.62
C ALA A 21 13.15 -11.91 -9.39
N VAL A 22 13.46 -10.62 -9.59
CA VAL A 22 13.61 -9.64 -8.50
C VAL A 22 12.28 -9.43 -7.77
N TRP A 23 11.17 -9.41 -8.50
CA TRP A 23 9.82 -9.28 -7.94
C TRP A 23 9.39 -10.51 -7.12
N ASP A 24 9.68 -11.72 -7.62
CA ASP A 24 9.36 -12.95 -6.89
C ASP A 24 10.28 -13.14 -5.66
N GLY A 25 11.55 -12.70 -5.76
CA GLY A 25 12.47 -12.65 -4.63
C GLY A 25 12.00 -11.70 -3.53
N SER A 26 11.56 -10.50 -3.89
CA SER A 26 11.03 -9.51 -2.93
C SER A 26 9.71 -9.94 -2.29
N LYS A 27 8.83 -10.66 -3.02
CA LYS A 27 7.66 -11.33 -2.41
C LYS A 27 8.04 -12.39 -1.38
N TRP A 28 9.09 -13.17 -1.63
CA TRP A 28 9.56 -14.19 -0.69
C TRP A 28 10.11 -13.57 0.60
N VAL A 29 10.88 -12.48 0.48
CA VAL A 29 11.41 -11.71 1.63
C VAL A 29 10.28 -11.05 2.43
N MET A 30 9.27 -10.49 1.76
CA MET A 30 8.13 -9.91 2.46
C MET A 30 7.29 -11.00 3.15
N LYS A 31 7.18 -12.19 2.55
CA LYS A 31 6.50 -13.33 3.16
C LYS A 31 7.25 -13.89 4.38
N SER A 32 8.59 -13.84 4.41
CA SER A 32 9.36 -14.29 5.58
C SER A 32 9.33 -13.29 6.73
N LEU A 33 9.24 -11.98 6.45
CA LEU A 33 9.16 -10.94 7.48
C LEU A 33 7.77 -10.76 8.11
N PHE A 34 6.70 -11.10 7.39
CA PHE A 34 5.32 -10.88 7.83
C PHE A 34 4.49 -12.17 7.98
N ALA A 35 5.10 -13.36 7.89
CA ALA A 35 4.39 -14.60 8.21
C ALA A 35 4.10 -14.67 9.72
N PRO A 36 2.84 -14.87 10.14
CA PRO A 36 2.54 -15.15 11.53
C PRO A 36 3.23 -16.47 11.95
N PRO A 37 3.67 -16.59 13.21
CA PRO A 37 4.32 -17.81 13.70
C PRO A 37 3.39 -19.00 13.45
N GLN A 38 3.82 -19.90 12.58
CA GLN A 38 3.11 -21.16 12.34
C GLN A 38 3.15 -21.97 13.64
N PRO A 39 2.02 -22.45 14.16
CA PRO A 39 2.02 -23.37 15.29
C PRO A 39 2.77 -24.64 14.89
N VAL A 40 3.84 -24.94 15.63
CA VAL A 40 4.62 -26.16 15.46
C VAL A 40 3.71 -27.35 15.75
N GLY A 41 3.40 -28.17 14.73
CA GLY A 41 2.73 -29.47 14.91
C GLY A 41 1.48 -29.76 14.09
N VAL A 42 1.10 -28.93 13.11
CA VAL A 42 -0.01 -29.28 12.20
C VAL A 42 0.56 -29.78 10.88
N GLU A 43 0.43 -31.08 10.62
CA GLU A 43 0.75 -31.65 9.32
C GLU A 43 -0.16 -31.02 8.25
N VAL A 44 0.41 -30.69 7.10
CA VAL A 44 -0.25 -29.96 6.00
C VAL A 44 -1.54 -30.64 5.51
N GLY A 45 -1.72 -31.94 5.80
CA GLY A 45 -2.94 -32.69 5.52
C GLY A 45 -4.16 -32.22 6.32
N ASP A 46 -4.02 -32.00 7.63
CA ASP A 46 -5.15 -31.64 8.51
C ASP A 46 -5.67 -30.23 8.26
N ALA A 47 -4.80 -29.33 7.79
CA ALA A 47 -5.16 -27.96 7.46
C ALA A 47 -6.04 -27.86 6.19
N MET A 48 -5.85 -28.77 5.22
CA MET A 48 -6.71 -28.80 4.02
C MET A 48 -8.07 -29.45 4.28
N ASP A 49 -8.13 -30.50 5.12
CA ASP A 49 -9.41 -31.13 5.50
C ASP A 49 -10.29 -30.21 6.35
N ALA A 50 -9.70 -29.36 7.19
CA ALA A 50 -10.45 -28.35 7.95
C ALA A 50 -11.12 -27.27 7.05
N VAL A 51 -10.50 -26.93 5.92
CA VAL A 51 -11.07 -25.98 4.95
C VAL A 51 -12.21 -26.62 4.15
N ALA A 52 -12.06 -27.89 3.77
CA ALA A 52 -13.13 -28.65 3.11
C ALA A 52 -14.35 -28.85 4.03
N ALA A 53 -14.13 -29.13 5.32
CA ALA A 53 -15.21 -29.26 6.29
C ALA A 53 -15.96 -27.94 6.55
N ARG A 54 -15.27 -26.80 6.48
CA ARG A 54 -15.88 -25.48 6.69
C ARG A 54 -16.68 -24.97 5.48
N ALA A 55 -16.40 -25.48 4.27
CA ALA A 55 -17.17 -25.17 3.06
C ALA A 55 -18.49 -25.95 2.94
N ALA A 56 -18.66 -27.03 3.70
CA ALA A 56 -19.87 -27.87 3.68
C ALA A 56 -20.94 -27.46 4.72
N ALA A 57 -20.71 -26.41 5.50
CA ALA A 57 -21.68 -25.96 6.50
C ALA A 57 -22.89 -25.29 5.81
N PRO A 58 -24.13 -25.76 6.08
CA PRO A 58 -25.33 -25.16 5.49
C PRO A 58 -25.52 -23.74 6.03
N VAL A 59 -25.62 -22.78 5.10
CA VAL A 59 -25.91 -21.37 5.38
C VAL A 59 -27.37 -21.26 5.79
N THR A 60 -27.63 -21.05 7.08
CA THR A 60 -28.95 -20.72 7.61
C THR A 60 -29.36 -19.34 7.12
N PRO A 61 -30.49 -19.18 6.39
CA PRO A 61 -30.96 -17.87 5.98
C PRO A 61 -31.44 -17.07 7.19
N SER A 62 -30.89 -15.86 7.36
CA SER A 62 -31.28 -14.89 8.37
C SER A 62 -32.75 -14.50 8.22
N GLN A 63 -33.49 -14.69 9.30
CA GLN A 63 -34.89 -14.33 9.49
C GLN A 63 -35.07 -12.80 9.44
N PRO A 64 -36.08 -12.26 8.73
CA PRO A 64 -36.35 -10.83 8.72
C PRO A 64 -36.89 -10.38 10.09
N ALA A 65 -36.21 -9.42 10.71
CA ALA A 65 -36.60 -8.79 11.95
C ALA A 65 -37.95 -8.07 11.80
N ALA A 66 -38.85 -8.34 12.74
CA ALA A 66 -40.14 -7.68 12.89
C ALA A 66 -39.94 -6.17 13.10
N ARG A 67 -40.62 -5.35 12.28
CA ARG A 67 -40.78 -3.91 12.50
C ARG A 67 -41.83 -3.71 13.59
N ASP A 68 -41.41 -3.28 14.77
CA ASP A 68 -42.28 -2.66 15.75
C ASP A 68 -42.79 -1.31 15.20
N THR A 69 -44.10 -1.24 14.96
CA THR A 69 -44.82 -0.02 14.64
C THR A 69 -45.16 0.71 15.93
N VAL A 70 -44.34 1.70 16.31
CA VAL A 70 -44.71 2.69 17.34
C VAL A 70 -45.39 3.86 16.65
N THR A 71 -46.69 3.99 16.87
CA THR A 71 -47.51 5.17 16.50
C THR A 71 -47.17 6.34 17.43
N PRO A 72 -46.70 7.51 16.95
CA PRO A 72 -46.63 8.70 17.77
C PRO A 72 -48.00 9.40 17.82
N ALA A 73 -48.41 9.81 19.02
CA ALA A 73 -49.60 10.60 19.30
C ALA A 73 -49.53 12.01 18.68
N PRO A 74 -50.67 12.70 18.48
CA PRO A 74 -50.72 14.01 17.83
C PRO A 74 -50.12 15.10 18.72
N ALA A 75 -49.22 15.90 18.15
CA ALA A 75 -48.62 17.06 18.82
C ALA A 75 -49.63 18.21 19.01
N PRO A 76 -49.65 18.90 20.17
CA PRO A 76 -50.35 20.15 20.34
C PRO A 76 -49.62 21.31 19.63
N ALA A 77 -50.41 22.27 19.14
CA ALA A 77 -50.00 23.39 18.31
C ALA A 77 -48.85 24.24 18.89
N PRO A 78 -47.90 24.71 18.07
CA PRO A 78 -46.78 25.51 18.54
C PRO A 78 -47.22 26.95 18.85
N LYS A 79 -46.95 27.37 20.09
CA LYS A 79 -46.84 28.79 20.44
C LYS A 79 -45.61 29.37 19.76
N SER A 80 -45.79 30.51 19.10
CA SER A 80 -44.72 31.33 18.54
C SER A 80 -43.82 31.82 19.67
N GLU A 81 -42.65 31.21 19.81
CA GLU A 81 -41.59 31.67 20.71
C GLU A 81 -40.35 32.00 19.89
N THR A 82 -40.08 33.30 19.86
CA THR A 82 -38.88 34.02 19.44
C THR A 82 -37.68 33.18 19.02
N ALA A 83 -37.35 33.29 17.74
CA ALA A 83 -36.12 32.81 17.13
C ALA A 83 -34.88 33.32 17.89
N PRO A 84 -33.99 32.45 18.39
CA PRO A 84 -32.59 32.76 18.39
C PRO A 84 -32.13 32.62 16.95
N LYS A 85 -31.76 33.76 16.34
CA LYS A 85 -30.95 33.81 15.12
C LYS A 85 -29.56 33.29 15.49
N ALA A 86 -29.45 31.99 15.74
CA ALA A 86 -28.19 31.28 15.69
C ALA A 86 -27.79 31.27 14.23
N ALA A 87 -27.01 32.29 13.85
CA ALA A 87 -26.12 32.18 12.72
C ALA A 87 -25.24 30.97 13.00
N ALA A 88 -25.69 29.79 12.56
CA ALA A 88 -24.81 28.73 12.21
C ALA A 88 -23.91 29.34 11.14
N THR A 89 -22.78 29.90 11.59
CA THR A 89 -21.60 30.04 10.79
C THR A 89 -21.32 28.63 10.31
N ALA A 90 -21.89 28.28 9.16
CA ALA A 90 -21.28 27.36 8.24
C ALA A 90 -19.85 27.89 8.14
N LYS A 91 -18.96 27.34 8.97
CA LYS A 91 -17.56 27.27 8.64
C LYS A 91 -17.63 26.72 7.24
N VAL A 92 -17.34 27.57 6.26
CA VAL A 92 -16.81 27.14 4.99
C VAL A 92 -15.60 26.33 5.43
N VAL A 93 -15.84 25.04 5.67
CA VAL A 93 -14.80 24.05 5.81
C VAL A 93 -14.14 24.20 4.47
N GLU A 94 -13.01 24.89 4.49
CA GLU A 94 -12.15 25.06 3.34
C GLU A 94 -12.08 23.66 2.75
N LEU A 95 -12.76 23.46 1.61
CA LEU A 95 -12.76 22.19 0.89
C LEU A 95 -11.37 21.97 0.25
N ASP A 96 -10.50 22.96 0.40
CA ASP A 96 -9.20 23.08 -0.22
C ASP A 96 -8.14 22.12 0.36
N PRO A 97 -7.99 21.86 1.67
CA PRO A 97 -7.02 20.87 2.17
C PRO A 97 -7.20 19.46 1.61
N VAL A 98 -8.44 18.97 1.48
CA VAL A 98 -8.69 17.64 0.92
C VAL A 98 -8.34 17.62 -0.57
N LEU A 99 -8.80 18.62 -1.31
CA LEU A 99 -8.60 18.69 -2.75
C LEU A 99 -7.14 18.99 -3.10
N ALA A 100 -6.44 19.83 -2.34
CA ALA A 100 -5.03 20.17 -2.53
C ALA A 100 -4.14 18.94 -2.35
N LYS A 101 -4.30 18.21 -1.23
CA LYS A 101 -3.60 16.93 -1.01
C LYS A 101 -3.94 15.91 -2.10
N GLY A 102 -5.22 15.83 -2.45
CA GLY A 102 -5.71 14.99 -3.53
C GLY A 102 -5.07 15.27 -4.88
N LYS A 103 -4.92 16.56 -5.24
CA LYS A 103 -4.26 17.00 -6.47
C LYS A 103 -2.78 16.66 -6.45
N ALA A 104 -2.09 16.88 -5.33
CA ALA A 104 -0.67 16.53 -5.20
C ALA A 104 -0.45 15.02 -5.36
N ALA A 105 -1.24 14.17 -4.68
CA ALA A 105 -1.17 12.72 -4.83
C ALA A 105 -1.52 12.24 -6.23
N TYR A 106 -2.53 12.84 -6.87
CA TYR A 106 -2.90 12.52 -8.24
C TYR A 106 -1.80 12.93 -9.23
N ALA A 107 -1.19 14.09 -9.05
CA ALA A 107 -0.07 14.55 -9.87
C ALA A 107 1.17 13.66 -9.68
N PHE A 108 1.45 13.22 -8.45
CA PHE A 108 2.49 12.24 -8.13
C PHE A 108 2.27 10.93 -8.89
N ALA A 109 1.04 10.40 -8.87
CA ALA A 109 0.67 9.18 -9.59
C ALA A 109 0.83 9.34 -11.12
N CYS A 110 0.44 10.48 -11.67
CA CYS A 110 0.61 10.78 -13.09
C CYS A 110 2.09 10.87 -13.50
N ALA A 111 2.93 11.53 -12.70
CA ALA A 111 4.36 11.67 -12.98
C ALA A 111 5.09 10.33 -13.03
N LEU A 112 4.79 9.42 -12.09
CA LEU A 112 5.33 8.05 -12.12
C LEU A 112 4.87 7.25 -13.35
N ALA A 113 3.64 7.47 -13.82
CA ALA A 113 3.11 6.79 -15.00
C ALA A 113 3.75 7.28 -16.31
N THR A 114 4.18 8.54 -16.38
CA THR A 114 4.77 9.13 -17.59
C THR A 114 6.29 8.98 -17.69
N LEU A 115 6.96 8.50 -16.63
CA LEU A 115 8.42 8.32 -16.56
C LEU A 115 9.24 9.59 -16.88
N GLY A 116 8.62 10.76 -16.86
CA GLY A 116 9.20 12.00 -17.39
C GLY A 116 9.79 12.91 -16.33
N ASP A 117 9.02 13.19 -15.28
CA ASP A 117 9.32 14.26 -14.34
C ASP A 117 9.38 13.75 -12.89
N GLU A 118 10.18 14.42 -12.06
CA GLU A 118 10.17 14.20 -10.62
C GLU A 118 8.77 14.53 -10.08
N PRO A 119 8.15 13.62 -9.30
CA PRO A 119 6.77 13.80 -8.90
C PRO A 119 6.64 14.98 -7.92
N PRO A 120 5.65 15.86 -8.10
CA PRO A 120 5.51 17.05 -7.25
C PRO A 120 5.15 16.64 -5.82
N THR A 121 5.88 17.21 -4.86
CA THR A 121 5.70 16.96 -3.41
C THR A 121 5.18 18.18 -2.65
N GLU A 122 4.95 19.30 -3.35
CA GLU A 122 4.44 20.52 -2.75
C GLU A 122 3.08 20.30 -2.06
N GLY A 123 2.99 20.71 -0.79
CA GLY A 123 1.77 20.55 0.02
C GLY A 123 1.60 19.16 0.65
N LEU A 124 2.55 18.24 0.43
CA LEU A 124 2.60 16.95 1.12
C LEU A 124 3.60 16.97 2.27
N ASN A 125 3.27 16.28 3.35
CA ASN A 125 4.23 16.03 4.43
C ASN A 125 5.07 14.76 4.19
N GLU A 126 6.11 14.58 4.99
CA GLU A 126 7.04 13.44 4.87
C GLU A 126 6.36 12.07 4.93
N ALA A 127 5.33 11.90 5.77
CA ALA A 127 4.61 10.64 5.88
C ALA A 127 3.78 10.33 4.63
N GLU A 128 3.15 11.36 4.06
CA GLU A 128 2.39 11.27 2.82
C GLU A 128 3.29 10.96 1.62
N ILE A 129 4.47 11.59 1.56
CA ILE A 129 5.48 11.33 0.53
C ILE A 129 6.02 9.91 0.67
N ALA A 130 6.37 9.48 1.89
CA ALA A 130 6.83 8.11 2.13
C ALA A 130 5.77 7.07 1.78
N TRP A 131 4.50 7.35 2.11
CA TRP A 131 3.37 6.51 1.73
C TRP A 131 3.22 6.41 0.21
N LEU A 132 3.21 7.52 -0.52
CA LEU A 132 3.12 7.51 -1.99
C LEU A 132 4.28 6.73 -2.63
N ASN A 133 5.49 6.86 -2.10
CA ASN A 133 6.67 6.11 -2.57
C ASN A 133 6.59 4.61 -2.23
N SER A 134 5.82 4.22 -1.22
CA SER A 134 5.65 2.81 -0.83
C SER A 134 4.62 2.07 -1.69
N LEU A 135 3.77 2.79 -2.42
CA LEU A 135 2.70 2.20 -3.20
C LEU A 135 3.23 1.48 -4.44
N ASN A 136 2.71 0.29 -4.69
CA ASN A 136 2.96 -0.43 -5.94
C ASN A 136 2.16 0.16 -7.12
N THR A 137 2.45 -0.31 -8.34
CA THR A 137 1.79 0.19 -9.57
C THR A 137 0.27 0.03 -9.55
N MET A 138 -0.26 -1.06 -8.99
CA MET A 138 -1.71 -1.28 -8.92
C MET A 138 -2.38 -0.30 -7.94
N GLU A 139 -1.77 -0.04 -6.80
CA GLU A 139 -2.23 0.95 -5.81
C GLU A 139 -2.16 2.37 -6.39
N MET A 140 -1.10 2.70 -7.13
CA MET A 140 -0.99 3.98 -7.83
C MET A 140 -2.11 4.16 -8.87
N MET A 141 -2.48 3.08 -9.58
CA MET A 141 -3.59 3.09 -10.53
C MET A 141 -4.95 3.31 -9.85
N HIS A 142 -5.13 2.88 -8.60
CA HIS A 142 -6.33 3.17 -7.83
C HIS A 142 -6.43 4.65 -7.46
N ILE A 143 -5.32 5.33 -7.14
CA ILE A 143 -5.27 6.80 -6.96
C ILE A 143 -5.67 7.49 -8.27
N TRP A 144 -5.07 7.07 -9.39
CA TRP A 144 -5.35 7.62 -10.70
C TRP A 144 -6.82 7.44 -11.13
N ARG A 145 -7.43 6.27 -10.85
CA ARG A 145 -8.85 6.03 -11.18
C ARG A 145 -9.83 6.75 -10.26
N GLY A 146 -9.49 6.93 -8.98
CA GLY A 146 -10.35 7.59 -7.99
C GLY A 146 -10.41 9.11 -8.14
N GLY A 147 -9.40 9.70 -8.79
CA GLY A 147 -9.28 11.14 -8.95
C GLY A 147 -8.87 11.86 -7.65
N PRO A 148 -8.60 13.17 -7.73
CA PRO A 148 -7.98 13.92 -6.64
C PRO A 148 -8.86 13.95 -5.38
N MET A 149 -10.17 14.14 -5.52
CA MET A 149 -11.06 14.24 -4.35
C MET A 149 -11.07 12.94 -3.52
N GLN A 150 -11.09 11.78 -4.17
CA GLN A 150 -11.08 10.49 -3.50
C GLN A 150 -9.72 10.18 -2.89
N ALA A 151 -8.62 10.51 -3.60
CA ALA A 151 -7.27 10.37 -3.09
C ALA A 151 -7.04 11.22 -1.83
N GLY A 152 -7.44 12.49 -1.86
CA GLY A 152 -7.34 13.37 -0.70
C GLY A 152 -8.17 12.90 0.50
N ALA A 153 -9.39 12.41 0.25
CA ALA A 153 -10.24 11.83 1.29
C ALA A 153 -9.63 10.55 1.90
N HIS A 154 -8.92 9.75 1.10
CA HIS A 154 -8.18 8.57 1.58
C HIS A 154 -6.99 8.95 2.45
N MET A 155 -6.17 9.89 1.99
CA MET A 155 -4.99 10.35 2.71
C MET A 155 -5.32 10.98 4.08
N LEU A 156 -6.49 11.61 4.19
CA LEU A 156 -6.98 12.18 5.45
C LEU A 156 -7.75 11.16 6.32
N GLY A 157 -7.86 9.90 5.89
CA GLY A 157 -8.60 8.87 6.61
C GLY A 157 -10.13 9.07 6.63
N ILE A 158 -10.65 9.96 5.79
CA ILE A 158 -12.10 10.26 5.70
C ILE A 158 -12.83 9.15 4.95
N LYS A 159 -12.26 8.69 3.82
CA LYS A 159 -12.86 7.64 3.00
C LYS A 159 -11.76 6.75 2.40
N ALA A 160 -11.72 5.50 2.84
CA ALA A 160 -10.78 4.53 2.30
C ALA A 160 -11.10 4.19 0.83
N ILE A 161 -10.04 4.08 0.01
CA ILE A 161 -10.09 3.48 -1.32
C ILE A 161 -9.83 1.98 -1.16
N PRO A 162 -10.77 1.10 -1.60
CA PRO A 162 -10.56 -0.33 -1.53
C PRO A 162 -9.28 -0.74 -2.27
N GLY A 163 -8.43 -1.52 -1.60
CA GLY A 163 -7.15 -1.97 -2.17
C GLY A 163 -5.96 -1.06 -1.91
N LEU A 164 -6.14 0.10 -1.26
CA LEU A 164 -5.02 0.93 -0.80
C LEU A 164 -4.73 0.71 0.69
N PRO A 165 -3.45 0.68 1.10
CA PRO A 165 -3.09 0.81 2.50
C PRO A 165 -3.49 2.20 3.02
N LEU A 166 -3.84 2.29 4.30
CA LEU A 166 -4.13 3.56 4.95
C LEU A 166 -2.89 4.44 4.97
N CYS A 167 -3.06 5.73 4.70
CA CYS A 167 -1.97 6.70 4.81
C CYS A 167 -1.64 6.90 6.30
N PRO A 168 -0.38 6.67 6.73
CA PRO A 168 0.01 6.90 8.11
C PRO A 168 -0.08 8.39 8.42
N THR A 169 -0.47 8.72 9.65
CA THR A 169 -0.34 10.07 10.18
C THR A 169 1.13 10.43 10.36
N LEU A 170 1.46 11.73 10.38
CA LEU A 170 2.84 12.18 10.61
C LEU A 170 3.41 11.68 11.95
N SER A 171 2.58 11.56 12.98
CA SER A 171 2.97 10.98 14.27
C SER A 171 3.28 9.48 14.19
N GLU A 172 2.46 8.70 13.47
CA GLU A 172 2.68 7.28 13.28
C GLU A 172 3.95 7.03 12.46
N TYR A 173 4.15 7.80 11.39
CA TYR A 173 5.36 7.72 10.58
C TYR A 173 6.62 8.02 11.40
N ARG A 174 6.61 9.09 12.20
CA ARG A 174 7.74 9.41 13.10
C ARG A 174 7.97 8.33 14.16
N HIS A 175 6.91 7.74 14.69
CA HIS A 175 7.03 6.61 15.60
C HIS A 175 7.66 5.39 14.90
N ILE A 176 7.22 5.07 13.68
CA ILE A 176 7.78 3.97 12.87
C ILE A 176 9.27 4.23 12.59
N LEU A 177 9.64 5.44 12.17
CA LEU A 177 11.04 5.81 11.96
C LEU A 177 11.86 5.72 13.26
N GLY A 178 11.31 6.19 14.38
CA GLY A 178 11.94 6.07 15.68
C GLY A 178 12.16 4.61 16.09
N SER A 179 11.18 3.74 15.83
CA SER A 179 11.30 2.30 16.11
C SER A 179 12.29 1.60 15.17
N ALA A 180 12.33 1.99 13.89
CA ALA A 180 13.29 1.45 12.92
C ALA A 180 14.73 1.90 13.22
N ALA A 181 14.90 3.10 13.77
CA ALA A 181 16.20 3.61 14.20
C ALA A 181 16.77 2.88 15.42
N GLN A 182 15.94 2.14 16.17
CA GLN A 182 16.39 1.30 17.28
C GLN A 182 16.98 -0.01 16.75
N VAL A 183 18.08 0.08 16.01
CA VAL A 183 18.89 -1.09 15.64
C VAL A 183 19.61 -1.57 16.90
N THR A 184 19.15 -2.67 17.46
CA THR A 184 19.77 -3.30 18.62
C THR A 184 21.20 -3.73 18.31
N PRO A 185 22.11 -3.82 19.31
CA PRO A 185 23.48 -4.28 19.06
C PRO A 185 23.54 -5.63 18.32
N ARG A 186 22.65 -6.57 18.69
CA ARG A 186 22.50 -7.86 18.00
C ARG A 186 22.10 -7.69 16.54
N GLN A 187 21.11 -6.86 16.24
CA GLN A 187 20.73 -6.59 14.85
C GLN A 187 21.87 -5.93 14.04
N ARG A 188 22.73 -5.12 14.67
CA ARG A 188 23.90 -4.55 13.99
C ARG A 188 24.91 -5.64 13.62
N GLU A 189 25.13 -6.61 14.49
CA GLU A 189 25.98 -7.77 14.22
C GLU A 189 25.39 -8.63 13.09
N GLU A 190 24.09 -8.92 13.13
CA GLU A 190 23.39 -9.67 12.07
C GLU A 190 23.43 -8.94 10.72
N ILE A 191 23.24 -7.61 10.70
CA ILE A 191 23.37 -6.79 9.48
C ILE A 191 24.81 -6.81 8.96
N ALA A 192 25.81 -6.74 9.86
CA ALA A 192 27.22 -6.80 9.47
C ALA A 192 27.60 -8.15 8.85
N GLU A 193 27.13 -9.26 9.44
CA GLU A 193 27.34 -10.61 8.89
C GLU A 193 26.65 -10.79 7.54
N TYR A 194 25.41 -10.31 7.41
CA TYR A 194 24.67 -10.34 6.14
C TYR A 194 25.39 -9.54 5.05
N ASN A 195 25.84 -8.33 5.35
CA ASN A 195 26.59 -7.49 4.41
C ASN A 195 27.92 -8.14 4.01
N ALA A 196 28.66 -8.72 4.96
CA ALA A 196 29.89 -9.45 4.65
C ALA A 196 29.63 -10.64 3.71
N THR A 197 28.52 -11.36 3.92
CA THR A 197 28.11 -12.46 3.06
C THR A 197 27.76 -11.99 1.63
N LEU A 198 27.04 -10.86 1.51
CA LEU A 198 26.73 -10.27 0.21
C LEU A 198 27.98 -9.79 -0.52
N ASP A 199 28.88 -9.10 0.18
CA ASP A 199 30.14 -8.61 -0.39
C ASP A 199 31.00 -9.78 -0.90
N GLN A 200 31.10 -10.85 -0.11
CA GLN A 200 31.80 -12.07 -0.54
C GLN A 200 31.15 -12.70 -1.79
N ALA A 201 29.82 -12.79 -1.83
CA ALA A 201 29.12 -13.34 -2.99
C ALA A 201 29.33 -12.48 -4.26
N PHE A 202 29.39 -11.14 -4.11
CA PHE A 202 29.72 -10.25 -5.22
C PHE A 202 31.17 -10.40 -5.66
N GLU A 203 32.11 -10.53 -4.73
CA GLU A 203 33.53 -10.76 -5.02
C GLU A 203 33.74 -12.09 -5.76
N ASP A 204 33.08 -13.16 -5.33
CA ASP A 204 33.12 -14.47 -5.99
C ASP A 204 32.57 -14.39 -7.42
N MET A 205 31.46 -13.68 -7.62
CA MET A 205 30.87 -13.49 -8.96
C MET A 205 31.77 -12.66 -9.89
N ILE A 206 32.42 -11.62 -9.36
CA ILE A 206 33.34 -10.77 -10.13
C ILE A 206 34.63 -11.54 -10.47
N SER A 207 35.09 -12.38 -9.55
CA SER A 207 36.30 -13.19 -9.70
C SER A 207 36.10 -14.44 -10.56
N ASP A 208 34.86 -14.84 -10.83
CA ASP A 208 34.54 -15.95 -11.73
C ASP A 208 35.03 -15.63 -13.16
N PRO A 209 35.98 -16.41 -13.73
CA PRO A 209 36.44 -16.22 -15.10
C PRO A 209 35.31 -16.35 -16.15
N GLY A 210 34.21 -17.02 -15.81
CA GLY A 210 32.99 -17.07 -16.63
C GLY A 210 32.24 -15.73 -16.73
N PHE A 211 32.47 -14.79 -15.81
CA PHE A 211 31.88 -13.46 -15.84
C PHE A 211 32.51 -12.56 -16.91
N GLN A 212 33.82 -12.69 -17.16
CA GLN A 212 34.53 -11.90 -18.19
C GLN A 212 34.04 -12.18 -19.63
N LEU A 213 33.56 -13.40 -19.90
CA LEU A 213 33.08 -13.78 -21.23
C LEU A 213 31.74 -13.11 -21.62
N LYS A 214 31.00 -12.53 -20.67
CA LYS A 214 29.71 -11.88 -20.93
C LYS A 214 29.78 -10.37 -21.14
N GLN A 215 30.94 -9.74 -20.91
CA GLN A 215 31.12 -8.30 -21.13
C GLN A 215 31.59 -7.93 -22.55
N GLY A 216 31.81 -8.92 -23.43
CA GLY A 216 32.34 -8.70 -24.77
C GLY A 216 31.61 -9.45 -25.88
N ILE A 217 30.31 -9.18 -26.10
CA ILE A 217 29.59 -9.37 -27.38
C ILE A 217 28.54 -8.27 -27.54
#